data_AF-A0A8C1Q1S2-F1
#
_entry.id   AF-A0A8C1Q1S2-F1
#
_cell.length_a   1.000
_cell.length_b   1.000
_cell.length_c   1.000
_cell.angle_alpha   90.00
_cell.angle_beta   90.00
_cell.angle_gamma   90.00
#
_symmetry.space_group_name_H-M   'P 1'
#
loop_
_entity.id
_entity.type
_entity.pdbx_description
1 polymer ?
#
loop_
_entity_poly.entity_id
_entity_poly.type
_entity_poly.pdbx_seq_one_letter_code
_entity_poly.pdbx_strand_id
1 'polypeptide(L)' 'PVKKCICCCLSHQNPDTYLLIFCSVLSSVTCIIMQKNGAGLQSASSCFWDNTTDGSCTVRWENKHLYCIVSVFGLAI' A
#
# COMPACT_ATOMS: atom_id res chain seq x y z
N PRO A 1 -15.84 13.92 11.30
CA PRO A 1 -14.75 12.91 11.32
C PRO A 1 -14.21 12.66 9.90
N VAL A 2 -13.06 13.25 9.57
CA VAL A 2 -12.43 13.07 8.26
C VAL A 2 -11.89 11.64 8.13
N LYS A 3 -12.36 10.90 7.11
CA LYS A 3 -11.83 9.58 6.76
C LYS A 3 -10.31 9.71 6.49
N LYS A 4 -9.49 8.84 7.07
CA LYS A 4 -8.01 8.94 7.03
C LYS A 4 -7.41 7.55 6.83
N CYS A 5 -6.52 7.40 5.84
CA CYS A 5 -5.68 6.22 5.68
C CYS A 5 -4.22 6.56 6.01
N ILE A 6 -3.60 5.76 6.87
CA ILE A 6 -2.17 5.83 7.22
C ILE A 6 -1.54 4.51 6.76
N CYS A 7 -0.59 4.58 5.83
CA CYS A 7 0.21 3.42 5.44
C CYS A 7 1.57 3.50 6.13
N CYS A 8 1.94 2.45 6.87
CA CYS A 8 3.23 2.30 7.51
C CYS A 8 3.94 1.10 6.87
N CYS A 9 4.89 1.37 5.98
CA CYS A 9 5.75 0.34 5.39
C CYS A 9 7.01 0.19 6.25
N LEU A 10 7.10 -0.89 7.03
CA LEU A 10 8.33 -1.25 7.74
C LEU A 10 9.12 -2.23 6.86
N SER A 11 9.83 -1.72 5.85
CA SER A 11 10.87 -2.53 5.21
C SER A 11 12.04 -2.61 6.18
N HIS A 12 12.41 -3.82 6.62
CA HIS A 12 13.68 -4.03 7.30
C HIS A 12 14.80 -3.68 6.30
N GLN A 13 15.33 -2.46 6.41
CA GLN A 13 16.58 -2.00 5.82
C GLN A 13 16.84 -2.41 4.35
N ASN A 14 16.09 -1.87 3.39
CA ASN A 14 16.57 -1.82 1.99
C ASN A 14 16.30 -0.45 1.36
N PRO A 15 17.34 0.34 1.07
CA PRO A 15 17.21 1.63 0.39
C PRO A 15 16.66 1.49 -1.05
N ASP A 16 16.66 0.27 -1.61
CA ASP A 16 16.14 -0.04 -2.95
C ASP A 16 14.62 -0.30 -2.99
N THR A 17 13.91 -0.06 -1.88
CA THR A 17 12.44 -0.20 -1.83
C THR A 17 11.78 1.06 -2.39
N TYR A 18 11.22 0.97 -3.59
CA TYR A 18 10.50 2.08 -4.22
C TYR A 18 9.04 2.08 -3.74
N LEU A 19 8.69 3.02 -2.86
CA LEU A 19 7.31 3.24 -2.38
C LEU A 19 6.68 4.40 -3.17
N LEU A 20 5.67 4.09 -3.98
CA LEU A 20 4.90 5.08 -4.72
C LEU A 20 3.51 5.23 -4.07
N ILE A 21 3.27 6.36 -3.41
CA ILE A 21 1.97 6.69 -2.83
C ILE A 21 1.28 7.71 -3.75
N PHE A 22 0.17 7.31 -4.37
CA PHE A 22 -0.73 8.19 -5.10
C PHE A 22 -1.95 8.50 -4.23
N CYS A 23 -1.99 9.70 -3.67
CA CYS A 23 -3.12 10.20 -2.90
C CYS A 23 -4.03 11.02 -3.83
N SER A 24 -5.12 10.43 -4.30
CA SER A 24 -6.22 11.17 -4.95
C SER A 24 -7.32 11.44 -3.92
N VAL A 25 -8.06 12.53 -4.08
CA VAL A 25 -9.02 13.06 -3.07
C VAL A 25 -10.08 12.05 -2.63
N LEU A 26 -10.35 11.03 -3.44
CA LEU A 26 -11.35 9.99 -3.22
C LEU A 26 -10.76 8.58 -3.05
N SER A 27 -9.46 8.42 -3.34
CA SER A 27 -8.83 7.11 -3.32
C SER A 27 -7.34 7.22 -3.02
N SER A 28 -6.88 6.47 -2.02
CA SER A 28 -5.46 6.33 -1.73
C SER A 28 -4.93 5.06 -2.39
N VAL A 29 -3.87 5.17 -3.18
CA VAL A 29 -3.21 4.04 -3.82
C VAL A 29 -1.77 3.98 -3.32
N THR A 30 -1.37 2.83 -2.79
CA THR A 30 -0.01 2.55 -2.34
C THR A 30 0.58 1.44 -3.20
N CYS A 31 1.62 1.74 -3.95
CA CYS A 31 2.37 0.77 -4.73
C CYS A 31 3.76 0.57 -4.09
N ILE A 32 4.09 -0.66 -3.76
CA ILE A 32 5.36 -1.05 -3.17
C ILE A 32 6.09 -1.90 -4.19
N ILE A 33 7.25 -1.45 -4.64
CA ILE A 33 8.11 -2.18 -5.57
C ILE A 33 9.42 -2.47 -4.84
N MET A 34 9.73 -3.76 -4.66
CA MET A 34 10.90 -4.22 -3.95
C MET A 34 11.70 -5.19 -4.83
N GLN A 35 13.03 -5.03 -4.85
CA GLN A 35 13.91 -5.97 -5.52
C GLN A 35 14.06 -7.27 -4.71
N LYS A 36 14.05 -8.42 -5.40
CA LYS A 36 14.26 -9.75 -4.80
C LYS A 36 15.71 -9.92 -4.34
N ASN A 37 16.01 -9.38 -3.16
CA ASN A 37 17.33 -9.48 -2.52
C ASN A 37 17.31 -10.35 -1.25
N GLY A 38 16.33 -11.26 -1.11
CA GLY A 38 16.21 -12.14 0.05
C GLY A 38 15.75 -11.45 1.36
N ALA A 39 15.43 -10.16 1.33
CA ALA A 39 14.90 -9.42 2.47
C ALA A 39 13.36 -9.54 2.58
N GLY A 40 12.86 -9.55 3.81
CA GLY A 40 11.42 -9.57 4.10
C GLY A 40 10.78 -8.18 4.00
N LEU A 41 9.53 -8.12 3.52
CA LEU A 41 8.72 -6.91 3.45
C LEU A 41 7.52 -7.02 4.39
N GLN A 42 7.34 -6.05 5.29
CA GLN A 42 6.12 -5.89 6.07
C GLN A 42 5.48 -4.54 5.77
N SER A 43 4.28 -4.57 5.22
CA SER A 43 3.48 -3.37 4.97
C SER A 43 2.21 -3.45 5.81
N ALA A 44 1.98 -2.44 6.64
CA ALA A 44 0.75 -2.25 7.39
C ALA A 44 0.02 -1.00 6.90
N SER A 45 -1.30 -1.05 6.88
CA SER A 45 -2.15 0.09 6.53
C SER A 45 -3.33 0.14 7.47
N SER A 46 -3.55 1.29 8.09
CA SER A 46 -4.67 1.54 8.99
C SER A 46 -5.54 2.62 8.40
N CYS A 47 -6.82 2.33 8.19
CA CYS A 47 -7.79 3.27 7.65
C CYS A 47 -8.95 3.45 8.61
N PHE A 48 -9.36 4.71 8.79
CA PHE A 48 -10.58 5.09 9.47
C PHE A 48 -11.64 5.35 8.39
N TRP A 49 -12.53 4.37 8.18
CA TRP A 49 -13.48 4.31 7.08
C TRP A 49 -14.86 3.82 7.54
N ASP A 50 -15.86 3.92 6.66
CA ASP A 50 -17.22 3.40 6.82
C ASP A 50 -17.35 2.05 6.08
N ASN A 51 -17.72 1.01 6.83
CA ASN A 51 -17.81 -0.37 6.33
C ASN A 51 -18.94 -0.59 5.29
N THR A 52 -19.83 0.38 5.09
CA THR A 52 -20.91 0.28 4.11
C THR A 52 -20.56 0.86 2.74
N THR A 53 -19.63 1.81 2.69
CA THR A 53 -19.34 2.60 1.48
C THR A 53 -17.88 2.55 1.05
N ASP A 54 -16.96 2.24 1.96
CA ASP A 54 -15.52 2.20 1.70
C ASP A 54 -15.02 0.77 1.51
N GLY A 55 -13.97 0.61 0.70
CA GLY A 55 -13.36 -0.69 0.44
C GLY A 55 -11.88 -0.60 0.11
N SER A 56 -11.15 -1.70 0.30
CA SER A 56 -9.77 -1.83 -0.18
C SER A 56 -9.57 -3.05 -1.06
N CYS A 57 -8.62 -2.92 -1.97
CA CYS A 57 -8.18 -3.99 -2.85
C CYS A 57 -6.66 -4.06 -2.79
N THR A 58 -6.11 -5.19 -2.35
CA THR A 58 -4.66 -5.41 -2.34
C THR A 58 -4.31 -6.51 -3.34
N VAL A 59 -3.54 -6.15 -4.36
CA VAL A 59 -3.01 -7.06 -5.37
C VAL A 59 -1.52 -7.24 -5.14
N ARG A 60 -1.10 -8.50 -5.07
CA ARG A 60 0.31 -8.86 -4.97
C ARG A 60 0.73 -9.50 -6.28
N TRP A 61 1.82 -9.01 -6.84
CA TRP A 61 2.44 -9.51 -8.04
C TRP A 61 3.92 -9.77 -7.78
N GLU A 62 4.42 -10.88 -8.31
CA GLU A 62 5.85 -11.18 -8.27
C GLU A 62 6.39 -11.51 -9.65
N ASN A 63 7.66 -11.18 -9.85
CA ASN A 63 8.45 -11.59 -10.99
C ASN A 63 9.76 -12.20 -10.51
N LYS A 64 10.60 -12.77 -11.38
CA LYS A 64 11.89 -13.37 -11.00
C LYS A 64 12.84 -12.43 -10.26
N HIS A 65 12.75 -11.12 -10.50
CA HIS A 65 13.67 -10.13 -9.91
C HIS A 65 12.99 -9.10 -8.99
N LEU A 66 11.66 -9.03 -8.97
CA LEU A 66 10.91 -7.95 -8.32
C LEU A 66 9.65 -8.49 -7.62
N TYR A 67 9.29 -7.87 -6.51
CA TYR A 67 7.98 -7.95 -5.89
C TYR A 67 7.25 -6.62 -6.08
N CYS A 68 6.00 -6.67 -6.51
CA CYS A 68 5.13 -5.50 -6.64
C CYS A 68 3.85 -5.75 -5.84
N ILE A 69 3.56 -4.90 -4.87
CA ILE A 69 2.34 -4.98 -4.07
C ILE A 69 1.61 -3.66 -4.22
N VAL A 70 0.38 -3.72 -4.72
CA VAL A 70 -0.47 -2.55 -4.94
C VAL A 70 -1.67 -2.66 -4.01
N SER A 71 -1.85 -1.68 -3.14
CA SER A 71 -2.98 -1.55 -2.22
C SER A 71 -3.78 -0.31 -2.59
N VAL A 72 -5.03 -0.49 -2.96
CA VAL A 72 -5.98 0.58 -3.30
C VAL A 72 -7.00 0.69 -2.17
N PHE A 73 -7.28 1.93 -1.74
CA PHE A 73 -8.31 2.25 -0.76
C PHE A 73 -9.28 3.24 -1.41
N GLY A 74 -10.53 2.80 -1.63
CA GLY A 74 -11.61 3.64 -2.12
C GLY A 74 -12.39 4.23 -0.95
N LEU A 75 -12.48 5.56 -0.90
CA LEU A 75 -13.22 6.30 0.11
C LEU A 75 -14.41 6.99 -0.57
N ALA A 76 -15.63 6.58 -0.21
CA ALA A 76 -16.84 7.29 -0.59
C ALA A 76 -16.93 8.63 0.16
N ILE A 77 -17.48 9.67 -0.49
CA ILE A 77 -17.77 10.97 0.13
C ILE A 77 -18.95 10.84 1.10
#